data_AF-A0A7S1MKR5-F1
#
_entry.id   AF-A0A7S1MKR5-F1
#
_cell.length_a   1.000
_cell.length_b   1.000
_cell.length_c   1.000
_cell.angle_alpha   90.00
_cell.angle_beta   90.00
_cell.angle_gamma   90.00
#
_symmetry.space_group_name_H-M   'P 1'
#
loop_
_entity.id
_entity.type
_entity.pdbx_description
1 polymer ?
#
loop_
_entity_poly.entity_id
_entity_poly.type
_entity_poly.pdbx_seq_one_letter_code
_entity_poly.pdbx_strand_id
1 'polypeptide(L)'
;LRAVAFEPLPDVAAALRRAVAALEEAHPLRVDLRVREMALADKAGRRELGAPSGSFAEATFQDCMGHYGAVPGGCKFQAVQSETVDRLLLQAGDPDSEFLDLMKVHVQGDELLALRGARRALARGRICVV
;
A
#
# COMPACT_ATOMS: atom_id res chain seq x y z
N LEU A 1 -13.04 13.31 -6.86
CA LEU A 1 -11.71 12.91 -6.36
C LEU A 1 -11.40 11.51 -6.89
N ARG A 2 -10.17 11.22 -7.29
CA ARG A 2 -9.76 9.87 -7.66
C ARG A 2 -8.70 9.43 -6.66
N ALA A 3 -8.84 8.25 -6.09
CA ALA A 3 -7.92 7.74 -5.09
C ALA A 3 -7.64 6.26 -5.33
N VAL A 4 -6.43 5.83 -4.99
CA VAL A 4 -6.04 4.42 -5.03
C VAL A 4 -5.44 4.06 -3.68
N ALA A 5 -6.01 3.08 -3.02
CA ALA A 5 -5.46 2.44 -1.84
C ALA A 5 -4.67 1.20 -2.25
N PHE A 6 -3.49 1.03 -1.67
CA PHE A 6 -2.62 -0.13 -1.87
C PHE A 6 -2.57 -0.90 -0.56
N GLU A 7 -3.03 -2.15 -0.58
CA GLU A 7 -3.08 -3.04 0.60
C GLU A 7 -2.64 -4.44 0.18
N PRO A 8 -1.43 -4.89 0.57
CA PRO A 8 -0.88 -6.16 0.10
C PRO A 8 -1.57 -7.42 0.68
N LEU A 9 -2.26 -7.33 1.82
CA LEU A 9 -2.94 -8.46 2.45
C LEU A 9 -4.36 -8.63 1.89
N PRO A 10 -4.69 -9.76 1.23
CA PRO A 10 -5.99 -9.94 0.56
C PRO A 10 -7.20 -9.79 1.48
N ASP A 11 -7.12 -10.31 2.70
CA ASP A 11 -8.21 -10.22 3.67
C ASP A 11 -8.48 -8.77 4.09
N VAL A 12 -7.41 -7.99 4.27
CA VAL A 12 -7.49 -6.56 4.61
C VAL A 12 -7.97 -5.75 3.41
N ALA A 13 -7.46 -6.03 2.20
CA ALA A 13 -7.92 -5.40 0.96
C ALA A 13 -9.41 -5.68 0.72
N ALA A 14 -9.88 -6.91 0.97
CA ALA A 14 -11.28 -7.28 0.88
C ALA A 14 -12.12 -6.53 1.93
N ALA A 15 -11.64 -6.40 3.18
CA ALA A 15 -12.30 -5.60 4.20
C ALA A 15 -12.40 -4.12 3.81
N LEU A 16 -11.32 -3.56 3.26
CA LEU A 16 -11.29 -2.18 2.76
C LEU A 16 -12.30 -1.99 1.63
N ARG A 17 -12.36 -2.89 0.64
CA ARG A 17 -13.37 -2.81 -0.43
C ARG A 17 -14.81 -2.83 0.10
N ARG A 18 -15.10 -3.66 1.12
CA ARG A 18 -16.41 -3.66 1.77
C ARG A 18 -16.71 -2.33 2.45
N ALA A 19 -15.74 -1.74 3.14
CA ALA A 19 -15.89 -0.43 3.77
C ALA A 19 -16.12 0.69 2.75
N VAL A 20 -15.43 0.66 1.60
CA VAL A 20 -15.64 1.60 0.50
C VAL A 20 -17.05 1.48 -0.06
N ALA A 21 -17.50 0.26 -0.37
CA ALA A 21 -18.85 0.03 -0.90
C ALA A 21 -19.94 0.51 0.08
N ALA A 22 -19.79 0.23 1.38
CA ALA A 22 -20.73 0.69 2.40
C ALA A 22 -20.75 2.22 2.52
N LEU A 23 -19.59 2.88 2.37
CA LEU A 23 -19.49 4.33 2.40
C LEU A 23 -20.14 4.97 1.18
N GLU A 24 -19.97 4.39 -0.01
CA GLU A 24 -20.63 4.83 -1.25
C GLU A 24 -22.16 4.70 -1.17
N GLU A 25 -22.66 3.64 -0.52
CA GLU A 25 -24.10 3.44 -0.30
C GLU A 25 -24.68 4.48 0.68
N ALA A 26 -24.01 4.71 1.82
CA ALA A 26 -24.47 5.67 2.82
C ALA A 26 -24.38 7.13 2.35
N HIS A 27 -23.33 7.44 1.60
CA HIS A 27 -23.04 8.77 1.09
C HIS A 27 -22.48 8.63 -0.32
N PRO A 28 -23.27 8.87 -1.39
CA PRO A 28 -22.78 8.78 -2.76
C PRO A 28 -21.53 9.62 -2.93
N LEU A 29 -20.38 8.96 -2.84
CA LEU A 29 -19.10 9.63 -2.81
C LEU A 29 -18.89 10.21 -4.21
N ARG A 30 -18.49 11.48 -4.28
CA ARG A 30 -17.91 12.04 -5.51
C ARG A 30 -16.45 11.57 -5.69
N VAL A 31 -16.16 10.33 -5.29
CA VAL A 31 -14.81 9.76 -5.21
C VAL A 31 -14.77 8.42 -5.95
N ASP A 32 -13.92 8.30 -6.99
CA ASP A 32 -13.52 7.02 -7.57
C ASP A 32 -12.37 6.47 -6.72
N LEU A 33 -12.69 5.64 -5.72
CA LEU A 33 -11.70 5.01 -4.84
C LEU A 33 -11.49 3.54 -5.24
N ARG A 34 -10.26 3.21 -5.64
CA ARG A 34 -9.88 1.85 -6.03
C ARG A 34 -8.97 1.22 -5.00
N VAL A 35 -9.09 -0.10 -4.80
CA VAL A 35 -8.22 -0.88 -3.92
C VAL A 35 -7.39 -1.86 -4.73
N ARG A 36 -6.06 -1.80 -4.59
CA ARG A 36 -5.10 -2.68 -5.26
C ARG A 36 -4.38 -3.56 -4.25
N GLU A 37 -4.36 -4.86 -4.53
CA GLU A 37 -3.66 -5.87 -3.71
C GLU A 37 -2.17 -5.92 -4.06
N MET A 38 -1.41 -4.96 -3.55
CA MET A 38 0.05 -4.91 -3.70
C MET A 38 0.67 -3.96 -2.68
N ALA A 39 1.95 -4.16 -2.39
CA ALA A 39 2.74 -3.24 -1.59
C ALA A 39 3.40 -2.17 -2.46
N LEU A 40 3.60 -0.98 -1.89
CA LEU A 40 4.51 0.02 -2.45
C LEU A 40 5.91 -0.21 -1.87
N ALA A 41 6.93 -0.21 -2.73
CA ALA A 41 8.32 -0.45 -2.33
C ALA A 41 9.29 0.35 -3.22
N ASP A 42 10.60 0.20 -2.97
CA ASP A 42 11.66 0.82 -3.77
C ASP A 42 11.91 0.09 -5.11
N LYS A 43 11.40 -1.15 -5.24
CA LYS A 43 11.53 -2.01 -6.43
C LYS A 43 10.28 -2.84 -6.66
N ALA A 44 10.00 -3.11 -7.94
CA ALA A 44 8.99 -4.07 -8.34
C ALA A 44 9.46 -5.51 -8.08
N GLY A 45 8.53 -6.38 -7.69
CA GLY A 45 8.85 -7.80 -7.51
C GLY A 45 7.88 -8.54 -6.59
N ARG A 46 8.30 -9.71 -6.13
CA ARG A 46 7.62 -10.45 -5.06
C ARG A 46 8.43 -10.31 -3.78
N ARG A 47 7.75 -10.02 -2.67
CA ARG A 47 8.32 -9.93 -1.33
C ARG A 47 7.52 -10.79 -0.38
N GLU A 48 8.14 -11.26 0.68
CA GLU A 48 7.46 -11.97 1.75
C GLU A 48 7.10 -10.99 2.86
N LEU A 49 5.81 -10.87 3.15
CA LEU A 49 5.27 -10.03 4.21
C LEU A 49 4.91 -10.93 5.39
N GLY A 50 5.46 -10.62 6.58
CA GLY A 50 5.08 -11.27 7.82
C GLY A 50 3.98 -10.47 8.51
N ALA A 51 2.89 -11.13 8.89
CA ALA A 51 1.79 -10.53 9.65
C ALA A 51 1.62 -11.26 10.99
N PRO A 52 1.67 -10.55 12.13
CA PRO A 52 1.43 -11.14 13.43
C PRO A 52 0.04 -11.76 13.54
N SER A 53 -0.06 -12.92 14.17
CA SER A 53 -1.34 -13.59 14.41
C SER A 53 -2.20 -12.75 15.36
N GLY A 54 -3.23 -12.11 14.81
CA GLY A 54 -4.17 -11.25 15.55
C GLY A 54 -3.96 -9.76 15.34
N SER A 55 -2.92 -9.34 14.60
CA SER A 55 -2.63 -7.92 14.35
C SER A 55 -2.10 -7.70 12.93
N PHE A 56 -3.02 -7.65 11.94
CA PHE A 56 -2.64 -7.34 10.56
C PHE A 56 -2.10 -5.92 10.37
N ALA A 57 -2.42 -5.01 11.29
CA ALA A 57 -1.89 -3.66 11.29
C ALA A 57 -0.38 -3.61 11.51
N GLU A 58 0.19 -4.65 12.13
CA GLU A 58 1.63 -4.77 12.41
C GLU A 58 2.38 -5.58 11.34
N ALA A 59 1.77 -5.78 10.17
CA ALA A 59 2.41 -6.48 9.07
C ALA A 59 3.68 -5.75 8.61
N THR A 60 4.76 -6.52 8.47
CA THR A 60 6.11 -6.00 8.26
C THR A 60 6.90 -6.86 7.29
N PHE A 61 7.74 -6.23 6.49
CA PHE A 61 8.76 -6.91 5.69
C PHE A 61 10.03 -7.22 6.49
N GLN A 62 10.08 -6.82 7.76
CA GLN A 62 11.25 -6.86 8.61
C GLN A 62 10.99 -7.71 9.85
N ASP A 63 11.74 -8.81 9.96
CA ASP A 63 11.90 -9.64 11.16
C ASP A 63 10.63 -9.93 11.99
N CYS A 64 9.53 -10.30 11.33
CA CYS A 64 8.30 -10.67 12.06
C CYS A 64 8.58 -11.77 13.10
N MET A 65 9.40 -12.77 12.75
CA MET A 65 9.74 -13.86 13.68
C MET A 65 10.61 -13.42 14.86
N GLY A 66 11.53 -12.48 14.68
CA GLY A 66 12.28 -11.92 15.81
C GLY A 66 11.39 -11.21 16.82
N HIS A 67 10.31 -10.57 16.36
CA HIS A 67 9.37 -9.84 17.22
C HIS A 67 8.27 -10.73 17.82
N TYR A 68 7.69 -11.66 17.05
CA TYR A 68 6.49 -12.41 17.43
C TYR A 68 6.69 -13.94 17.45
N GLY A 69 7.89 -14.43 17.11
CA GLY A 69 8.17 -15.87 16.98
C GLY A 69 8.23 -16.65 18.28
N ALA A 70 8.16 -15.99 19.45
CA ALA A 70 8.07 -16.65 20.75
C ALA A 70 6.74 -17.42 20.92
N VAL A 71 5.70 -17.05 20.18
CA VAL A 71 4.41 -17.73 20.16
C VAL A 71 4.36 -18.66 18.94
N PRO A 72 4.03 -19.95 19.08
CA PRO A 72 3.81 -20.84 17.95
C PRO A 72 2.77 -20.28 16.98
N GLY A 73 3.14 -20.11 15.71
CA GLY A 73 2.28 -19.46 14.72
C GLY A 73 2.12 -17.96 14.94
N GLY A 74 3.01 -17.32 15.69
CA GLY A 74 2.97 -15.89 15.98
C GLY A 74 3.06 -14.99 14.75
N CYS A 75 3.62 -15.48 13.64
CA CYS A 75 3.59 -14.81 12.34
C CYS A 75 3.00 -15.71 11.26
N LYS A 76 2.22 -15.11 10.36
CA LYS A 76 1.81 -15.67 9.08
C LYS A 76 2.57 -14.97 7.98
N PHE A 77 3.21 -15.75 7.12
CA PHE A 77 3.95 -15.21 5.99
C PHE A 77 3.16 -15.32 4.71
N GLN A 78 3.17 -14.26 3.92
CA GLN A 78 2.51 -14.23 2.64
C GLN A 78 3.40 -13.58 1.58
N ALA A 79 3.55 -14.25 0.44
CA ALA A 79 4.18 -13.65 -0.73
C ALA A 79 3.23 -12.62 -1.35
N VAL A 80 3.67 -11.37 -1.41
CA VAL A 80 2.91 -10.23 -1.96
C VAL A 80 3.64 -9.63 -3.14
N GLN A 81 2.90 -9.07 -4.09
CA GLN A 81 3.48 -8.27 -5.18
C GLN A 81 3.84 -6.89 -4.67
N SER A 82 4.95 -6.34 -5.14
CA SER A 82 5.36 -4.96 -4.89
C SER A 82 5.58 -4.19 -6.18
N GLU A 83 5.35 -2.89 -6.13
CA GLU A 83 5.62 -1.96 -7.22
C GLU A 83 6.12 -0.61 -6.70
N THR A 84 6.74 0.17 -7.58
CA THR A 84 7.22 1.53 -7.30
C THR A 84 6.17 2.56 -7.71
N VAL A 85 6.04 3.63 -6.92
CA VAL A 85 5.14 4.75 -7.24
C VAL A 85 5.50 5.37 -8.59
N ASP A 86 6.80 5.54 -8.87
CA ASP A 86 7.29 6.07 -10.14
C ASP A 86 6.78 5.24 -11.34
N ARG A 87 6.81 3.90 -11.26
CA ARG A 87 6.32 3.04 -12.35
C ARG A 87 4.80 3.09 -12.48
N LEU A 88 4.08 3.17 -11.36
CA LEU A 88 2.62 3.28 -11.37
C LEU A 88 2.13 4.56 -12.04
N LEU A 89 2.80 5.69 -11.79
CA LEU A 89 2.51 6.96 -12.44
C LEU A 89 2.79 6.91 -13.95
N LEU A 90 3.87 6.23 -14.37
CA LEU A 90 4.16 6.05 -15.80
C LEU A 90 3.12 5.17 -16.51
N GLN A 91 2.60 4.14 -15.83
CA GLN A 91 1.62 3.20 -16.39
C GLN A 91 0.21 3.76 -16.48
N ALA A 92 -0.12 4.79 -15.70
CA ALA A 92 -1.44 5.40 -15.71
C ALA A 92 -1.81 6.02 -17.08
N GLY A 93 -0.85 6.21 -17.98
CA GLY A 93 -1.08 6.48 -19.41
C GLY A 93 -1.69 7.84 -19.72
N ASP A 94 -1.97 8.64 -18.70
CA ASP A 94 -2.55 9.97 -18.82
C ASP A 94 -1.44 11.01 -18.55
N PRO A 95 -1.00 11.77 -19.57
CA PRO A 95 -0.01 12.83 -19.40
C PRO A 95 -0.49 13.97 -18.49
N ASP A 96 -1.79 14.06 -18.20
CA ASP A 96 -2.35 14.99 -17.21
C ASP A 96 -2.46 14.38 -15.80
N SER A 97 -2.28 13.06 -15.66
CA SER A 97 -2.09 12.37 -14.35
C SER A 97 -0.67 12.49 -13.80
N GLU A 98 0.12 13.43 -14.34
CA GLU A 98 1.50 13.68 -13.96
C GLU A 98 1.67 14.07 -12.48
N PHE A 99 0.59 14.43 -11.80
CA PHE A 99 0.60 14.91 -10.43
C PHE A 99 -0.32 14.07 -9.54
N LEU A 100 0.20 13.74 -8.37
CA LEU A 100 -0.51 13.11 -7.28
C LEU A 100 -0.65 14.17 -6.18
N ASP A 101 -1.86 14.69 -6.02
CA ASP A 101 -2.12 15.80 -5.10
C ASP A 101 -1.67 15.49 -3.67
N LEU A 102 -1.91 14.24 -3.24
CA LEU A 102 -1.64 13.78 -1.88
C LEU A 102 -1.34 12.28 -1.82
N MET A 103 -0.15 11.92 -1.34
CA MET A 103 0.18 10.54 -0.99
C MET A 103 0.28 10.41 0.53
N LYS A 104 -0.63 9.64 1.12
CA LYS A 104 -0.54 9.25 2.53
C LYS A 104 0.20 7.91 2.62
N VAL A 105 1.25 7.86 3.42
CA VAL A 105 2.00 6.62 3.67
C VAL A 105 1.70 6.12 5.08
N HIS A 106 1.19 4.90 5.16
CA HIS A 106 0.98 4.21 6.43
C HIS A 106 1.36 2.74 6.25
N VAL A 107 2.66 2.46 6.36
CA VAL A 107 3.24 1.11 6.29
C VAL A 107 4.21 0.97 7.44
N GLN A 108 4.35 -0.21 8.04
CA GLN A 108 5.24 -0.38 9.18
C GLN A 108 6.68 -0.68 8.73
N GLY A 109 7.61 0.23 9.04
CA GLY A 109 9.06 0.02 8.89
C GLY A 109 9.62 0.16 7.47
N ASP A 110 8.76 0.23 6.46
CA ASP A 110 9.13 0.29 5.04
C ASP A 110 8.77 1.63 4.39
N GLU A 111 8.44 2.66 5.17
CA GLU A 111 8.04 3.99 4.70
C GLU A 111 9.12 4.59 3.78
N LEU A 112 10.38 4.49 4.19
CA LEU A 112 11.52 4.99 3.41
C LEU A 112 11.68 4.23 2.08
N LEU A 113 11.34 2.94 2.02
CA LEU A 113 11.40 2.17 0.78
C LEU A 113 10.29 2.59 -0.18
N ALA A 114 9.07 2.79 0.32
CA ALA A 114 7.98 3.35 -0.48
C ALA A 114 8.36 4.75 -1.05
N LEU A 115 8.97 5.61 -0.24
CA LEU A 115 9.47 6.93 -0.67
C LEU A 115 10.58 6.83 -1.72
N ARG A 116 11.51 5.87 -1.57
CA ARG A 116 12.55 5.62 -2.59
C ARG A 116 11.92 5.16 -3.92
N GLY A 117 10.83 4.40 -3.87
CA GLY A 117 10.03 4.02 -5.03
C GLY A 117 9.29 5.18 -5.70
N ALA A 118 9.19 6.33 -5.03
CA ALA A 118 8.60 7.58 -5.53
C ALA A 118 9.67 8.64 -5.88
N ARG A 119 10.96 8.28 -5.89
CA ARG A 119 12.06 9.25 -5.90
C ARG A 119 11.99 10.21 -7.09
N ARG A 120 11.65 9.74 -8.31
CA ARG A 120 11.58 10.62 -9.49
C ARG A 120 10.39 11.55 -9.41
N ALA A 121 9.23 11.05 -8.98
CA ALA A 121 8.04 11.85 -8.80
C ALA A 121 8.24 12.94 -7.72
N LEU A 122 8.84 12.57 -6.59
CA LEU A 122 9.22 13.52 -5.52
C LEU A 122 10.21 14.58 -6.01
N ALA A 123 11.28 14.16 -6.70
CA ALA A 123 12.30 15.08 -7.21
C ALA A 123 11.75 16.07 -8.26
N ARG A 124 10.61 15.75 -8.89
CA ARG A 124 9.92 16.60 -9.87
C ARG A 124 8.78 17.41 -9.27
N GLY A 125 8.57 17.35 -7.96
CA GLY A 125 7.44 18.03 -7.31
C GLY A 125 6.07 17.49 -7.75
N ARG A 126 6.03 16.24 -8.21
CA ARG A 126 4.79 15.60 -8.72
C ARG A 126 3.93 15.00 -7.61
N ILE A 127 4.45 14.91 -6.39
CA ILE A 127 3.74 14.32 -5.25
C ILE A 127 4.03 15.15 -4.01
N CYS A 128 2.98 15.46 -3.25
CA CYS A 128 3.10 15.89 -1.86
C CYS A 128 2.86 14.69 -0.95
N VAL A 129 3.83 14.35 -0.08
CA VAL A 129 3.69 13.26 0.88
C VAL A 129 3.36 13.83 2.25
N VAL A 130 2.38 13.21 2.92
CA VAL A 130 1.98 13.50 4.31
C VAL A 130 2.04 12.26 5.18
#